data_AF-A0A9W5YD78-F1
#
_entry.id   AF-A0A9W5YD78-F1
#
_cell.length_a   1.000
_cell.length_b   1.000
_cell.length_c   1.000
_cell.angle_alpha   90.00
_cell.angle_beta   90.00
_cell.angle_gamma   90.00
#
_symmetry.space_group_name_H-M   'P 1'
#
loop_
_entity.id
_entity.type
_entity.pdbx_description
1 polymer ?
#
loop_
_entity_poly.entity_id
_entity_poly.type
_entity_poly.pdbx_seq_one_letter_code
_entity_poly.pdbx_strand_id
1 'polypeptide(L)'
;MKKNKSVWILLIVILFISIVFILNNQHNKLTINQIDSNDLKNQMIGSELPRLLFSDENKVIFESGGIYIYDLIDKNVTLSLDIISFKNKYFSDKTFKDIKPWAYATKDGNEILLTFINYASEPFEKYYSFNVPDKVIKEISVEAFEAKKANIFLCEYLDDNNEFYSKSTSMISRIDDKRFVYLTYDNYKVNSIKIVLVNNNKPTIYNVFSEKSK
;
A
#
# COMPACT_ATOMS: atom_id res chain seq x y z
N MET A 1 -1.02 -62.26 9.53
CA MET A 1 -1.58 -60.91 9.25
C MET A 1 -0.77 -59.77 9.91
N LYS A 2 0.56 -59.68 9.72
CA LYS A 2 1.41 -58.61 10.32
C LYS A 2 1.78 -57.47 9.35
N LYS A 3 1.57 -57.63 8.04
CA LYS A 3 2.03 -56.68 7.00
C LYS A 3 1.21 -55.38 6.91
N ASN A 4 -0.01 -55.34 7.45
CA ASN A 4 -0.87 -54.14 7.32
C ASN A 4 -0.57 -53.07 8.38
N LYS A 5 -0.07 -53.44 9.57
CA LYS A 5 0.16 -52.47 10.67
C LYS A 5 1.26 -51.46 10.34
N SER A 6 2.31 -51.88 9.63
CA SER A 6 3.42 -51.00 9.23
C SER A 6 3.00 -49.95 8.20
N VAL A 7 2.05 -50.27 7.30
CA VAL A 7 1.52 -49.32 6.31
C VAL A 7 0.68 -48.24 6.99
N TRP A 8 -0.14 -48.62 7.98
CA TRP A 8 -0.93 -47.65 8.76
C TRP A 8 -0.05 -46.71 9.58
N ILE A 9 1.03 -47.20 10.19
CA ILE A 9 1.98 -46.36 10.94
C ILE A 9 2.67 -45.36 9.99
N LEU A 10 3.10 -45.80 8.80
CA LEU A 10 3.72 -44.91 7.81
C LEU A 10 2.77 -43.81 7.34
N LEU A 11 1.50 -44.13 7.07
CA LEU A 11 0.49 -43.15 6.67
C LEU A 11 0.22 -42.12 7.78
N ILE A 12 0.17 -42.53 9.04
CA ILE A 12 0.00 -41.62 10.18
C ILE A 12 1.20 -40.68 10.31
N VAL A 13 2.42 -41.19 10.13
CA VAL A 13 3.65 -40.36 10.17
C VAL A 13 3.66 -39.35 9.03
N ILE A 14 3.30 -39.77 7.81
CA ILE A 14 3.20 -38.85 6.65
C ILE A 14 2.14 -37.77 6.91
N LEU A 15 0.95 -38.16 7.39
CA LEU A 15 -0.13 -37.23 7.72
C LEU A 15 0.30 -36.22 8.79
N PHE A 16 1.01 -36.68 9.82
CA PHE A 16 1.52 -35.81 10.89
C PHE A 16 2.57 -34.82 10.36
N ILE A 17 3.51 -35.27 9.53
CA ILE A 17 4.50 -34.40 8.88
C ILE A 17 3.81 -33.37 7.98
N SER A 18 2.81 -33.77 7.19
CA SER A 18 2.03 -32.86 6.35
C SER A 18 1.27 -31.81 7.17
N ILE A 19 0.62 -32.21 8.27
CA ILE A 19 -0.09 -31.30 9.17
C ILE A 19 0.88 -30.30 9.81
N VAL A 20 2.03 -30.75 10.31
CA VAL A 20 3.06 -29.88 10.89
C VAL A 20 3.61 -28.92 9.82
N PHE A 21 3.85 -29.38 8.60
CA PHE A 21 4.32 -28.52 7.50
C PHE A 21 3.28 -27.46 7.09
N ILE A 22 1.99 -27.82 7.06
CA ILE A 22 0.90 -26.90 6.77
C ILE A 22 0.74 -25.87 7.89
N LEU A 23 0.74 -26.30 9.15
CA LEU A 23 0.61 -25.42 10.31
C LEU A 23 1.81 -24.47 10.43
N ASN A 24 3.03 -24.95 10.20
CA ASN A 24 4.23 -24.11 10.28
C ASN A 24 4.30 -23.07 9.15
N ASN A 25 3.78 -23.38 7.96
CA ASN A 25 3.66 -22.42 6.86
C ASN A 25 2.62 -21.32 7.11
N GLN A 26 1.60 -21.57 7.94
CA GLN A 26 0.61 -20.55 8.28
C GLN A 26 1.17 -19.51 9.27
N HIS A 27 2.10 -19.89 10.15
CA HIS A 27 2.65 -19.00 11.18
C HIS A 27 3.69 -17.97 10.68
N ASN A 28 4.26 -18.17 9.48
CA ASN A 28 5.27 -17.27 8.91
C ASN A 28 4.79 -16.46 7.69
N LYS A 29 3.48 -16.45 7.43
CA LYS A 29 2.96 -15.66 6.30
C LYS A 29 3.03 -14.17 6.64
N LEU A 30 3.83 -13.42 5.89
CA LEU A 30 3.82 -11.95 5.95
C LEU A 30 2.42 -11.44 5.61
N THR A 31 1.89 -10.56 6.45
CA THR A 31 0.59 -9.92 6.26
C THR A 31 0.68 -8.45 6.63
N ILE A 32 0.06 -7.59 5.81
CA ILE A 32 -0.29 -6.21 6.17
C ILE A 32 -1.78 -6.18 6.46
N ASN A 33 -2.16 -5.65 7.62
CA ASN A 33 -3.56 -5.52 7.99
C ASN A 33 -4.19 -4.33 7.25
N GLN A 34 -5.52 -4.37 7.14
CA GLN A 34 -6.27 -3.19 6.72
C GLN A 34 -6.33 -2.17 7.85
N ILE A 35 -6.41 -0.89 7.49
CA ILE A 35 -6.59 0.21 8.44
C ILE A 35 -8.06 0.21 8.89
N ASP A 36 -8.29 0.31 10.21
CA ASP A 36 -9.64 0.49 10.73
C ASP A 36 -10.17 1.88 10.32
N SER A 37 -11.34 1.90 9.68
CA SER A 37 -12.03 3.13 9.31
C SER A 37 -12.28 4.10 10.49
N ASN A 38 -12.38 3.58 11.71
CA ASN A 38 -12.54 4.40 12.90
C ASN A 38 -11.26 5.18 13.25
N ASP A 39 -10.09 4.60 12.99
CA ASP A 39 -8.80 5.23 13.25
C ASP A 39 -8.58 6.46 12.33
N LEU A 40 -9.13 6.42 11.12
CA LEU A 40 -9.02 7.49 10.13
C LEU A 40 -9.70 8.79 10.56
N LYS A 41 -10.75 8.74 11.40
CA LYS A 41 -11.58 9.91 11.73
C LYS A 41 -10.79 11.02 12.43
N ASN A 42 -9.80 10.63 13.22
CA ASN A 42 -8.99 11.54 14.02
C ASN A 42 -7.51 11.57 13.58
N GLN A 43 -7.14 10.77 12.59
CA GLN A 43 -5.77 10.73 12.11
C GLN A 43 -5.43 12.01 11.35
N MET A 44 -4.38 12.70 11.82
CA MET A 44 -3.84 13.88 11.16
C MET A 44 -2.92 13.48 10.01
N ILE A 45 -2.95 14.26 8.94
CA ILE A 45 -1.91 14.26 7.92
C ILE A 45 -0.62 14.75 8.59
N GLY A 46 0.44 13.94 8.48
CA GLY A 46 1.75 14.25 9.07
C GLY A 46 2.49 15.37 8.32
N SER A 47 3.79 15.48 8.59
CA SER A 47 4.66 16.44 7.89
C SER A 47 4.84 16.12 6.40
N GLU A 48 4.64 14.86 6.02
CA GLU A 48 4.66 14.42 4.62
C GLU A 48 3.22 14.46 4.07
N LEU A 49 3.02 15.27 3.03
CA LEU A 49 1.70 15.44 2.39
C LEU A 49 1.24 14.14 1.72
N PRO A 50 -0.08 13.93 1.55
CA PRO A 50 -0.60 12.79 0.81
C PRO A 50 0.01 12.70 -0.59
N ARG A 51 0.48 11.51 -0.96
CA ARG A 51 1.23 11.30 -2.20
C ARG A 51 0.49 10.36 -3.14
N LEU A 52 0.31 10.78 -4.39
CA LEU A 52 -0.16 9.90 -5.46
C LEU A 52 0.92 8.88 -5.81
N LEU A 53 0.54 7.60 -5.83
CA LEU A 53 1.41 6.50 -6.25
C LEU A 53 1.05 6.00 -7.65
N PHE A 54 -0.24 6.02 -8.00
CA PHE A 54 -0.75 5.55 -9.29
C PHE A 54 -2.14 6.15 -9.56
N SER A 55 -2.46 6.39 -10.83
CA SER A 55 -3.85 6.51 -11.25
C SER A 55 -4.04 6.01 -12.67
N ASP A 56 -5.22 5.42 -12.91
CA ASP A 56 -5.76 5.15 -14.24
C ASP A 56 -7.23 5.56 -14.28
N GLU A 57 -7.95 5.12 -15.32
CA GLU A 57 -9.37 5.41 -15.49
C GLU A 57 -10.31 4.72 -14.48
N ASN A 58 -9.82 3.70 -13.78
CA ASN A 58 -10.61 2.86 -12.88
C ASN A 58 -10.25 3.06 -11.41
N LYS A 59 -8.97 3.32 -11.09
CA LYS A 59 -8.49 3.36 -9.71
C LYS A 59 -7.42 4.43 -9.47
N VAL A 60 -7.29 4.82 -8.21
CA VAL A 60 -6.21 5.65 -7.70
C VAL A 60 -5.56 4.96 -6.51
N ILE A 61 -4.23 4.93 -6.49
CA ILE A 61 -3.44 4.46 -5.34
C ILE A 61 -2.71 5.66 -4.75
N PHE A 62 -2.85 5.87 -3.45
CA PHE A 62 -2.18 6.96 -2.75
C PHE A 62 -1.71 6.57 -1.34
N GLU A 63 -0.76 7.34 -0.82
CA GLU A 63 -0.18 7.18 0.51
C GLU A 63 -0.51 8.38 1.41
N SER A 64 -0.98 8.11 2.62
CA SER A 64 -1.11 9.10 3.70
C SER A 64 -1.19 8.39 5.06
N GLY A 65 -0.02 8.16 5.69
CA GLY A 65 0.07 7.37 6.94
C GLY A 65 -0.34 5.90 6.79
N GLY A 66 -0.47 5.44 5.55
CA GLY A 66 -1.12 4.20 5.12
C GLY A 66 -1.24 4.23 3.60
N ILE A 67 -1.50 3.09 2.95
CA ILE A 67 -1.73 3.05 1.50
C ILE A 67 -3.18 2.69 1.23
N TYR A 68 -3.79 3.41 0.30
CA TYR A 68 -5.20 3.26 -0.04
C TYR A 68 -5.36 3.06 -1.54
N ILE A 69 -6.26 2.15 -1.92
CA ILE A 69 -6.70 1.94 -3.29
C ILE A 69 -8.16 2.33 -3.36
N TYR A 70 -8.45 3.35 -4.16
CA TYR A 70 -9.79 3.87 -4.38
C TYR A 70 -10.27 3.49 -5.77
N ASP A 71 -11.45 2.89 -5.86
CA ASP A 71 -12.14 2.59 -7.11
C ASP A 71 -12.99 3.80 -7.52
N LEU A 72 -12.72 4.34 -8.71
CA LEU A 72 -13.40 5.52 -9.26
C LEU A 72 -14.81 5.20 -9.77
N ILE A 73 -15.07 3.94 -10.13
CA ILE A 73 -16.36 3.47 -10.64
C ILE A 73 -17.31 3.22 -9.47
N ASP A 74 -16.89 2.40 -8.51
CA ASP A 74 -17.67 2.00 -7.35
C ASP A 74 -17.60 3.03 -6.20
N LYS A 75 -16.77 4.06 -6.37
CA LYS A 75 -16.62 5.22 -5.48
C LYS A 75 -16.34 4.82 -4.03
N ASN A 76 -15.46 3.83 -3.85
CA ASN A 76 -15.09 3.33 -2.53
C ASN A 76 -13.61 2.96 -2.44
N VAL A 77 -13.12 2.91 -1.20
CA VAL A 77 -11.81 2.32 -0.91
C VAL A 77 -11.95 0.79 -0.97
N THR A 78 -11.30 0.15 -1.94
CA THR A 78 -11.33 -1.31 -2.12
C THR A 78 -10.25 -2.01 -1.30
N LEU A 79 -9.20 -1.29 -0.93
CA LEU A 79 -8.12 -1.79 -0.08
C LEU A 79 -7.46 -0.65 0.70
N SER A 80 -7.17 -0.90 1.98
CA SER A 80 -6.29 -0.08 2.81
C SER A 80 -5.17 -0.96 3.38
N LEU A 81 -3.97 -0.41 3.54
CA LEU A 81 -2.80 -1.11 4.05
C LEU A 81 -2.17 -0.31 5.20
N ASP A 82 -2.18 -0.88 6.40
CA ASP A 82 -1.57 -0.31 7.59
C ASP A 82 -0.06 -0.59 7.63
N ILE A 83 0.69 0.19 6.86
CA ILE A 83 2.15 0.08 6.76
C ILE A 83 2.85 0.48 8.07
N ILE A 84 2.19 1.25 8.94
CA ILE A 84 2.75 1.71 10.21
C ILE A 84 2.70 0.59 11.23
N SER A 85 1.55 -0.06 11.41
CA SER A 85 1.44 -1.24 12.28
C SER A 85 2.28 -2.39 11.73
N PHE A 86 2.36 -2.57 10.41
CA PHE A 86 3.27 -3.53 9.80
C PHE A 86 4.72 -3.27 10.23
N LYS A 87 5.20 -2.03 10.06
CA LYS A 87 6.53 -1.61 10.50
C LYS A 87 6.75 -1.93 11.98
N ASN A 88 5.83 -1.52 12.84
CA ASN A 88 5.95 -1.71 14.29
C ASN A 88 5.95 -3.19 14.70
N LYS A 89 5.22 -4.04 13.99
CA LYS A 89 5.15 -5.49 14.28
C LYS A 89 6.44 -6.22 13.91
N TYR A 90 7.00 -5.95 12.73
CA TYR A 90 8.15 -6.71 12.22
C TYR A 90 9.50 -6.07 12.57
N PHE A 91 9.48 -4.81 12.99
CA PHE A 91 10.66 -4.04 13.37
C PHE A 91 10.43 -3.39 14.74
N SER A 92 9.99 -4.15 15.76
CA SER A 92 9.81 -3.63 17.13
C SER A 92 11.13 -3.49 17.89
N ASP A 93 12.13 -4.32 17.58
CA ASP A 93 13.24 -4.62 18.49
C ASP A 93 14.51 -3.78 18.29
N LYS A 94 14.55 -2.90 17.29
CA LYS A 94 15.66 -1.95 17.11
C LYS A 94 15.19 -0.54 17.47
N THR A 95 16.13 0.36 17.70
CA THR A 95 15.90 1.78 18.04
C THR A 95 15.31 2.52 16.82
N PHE A 96 14.01 2.33 16.57
CA PHE A 96 13.37 2.55 15.28
C PHE A 96 12.47 3.78 15.19
N LYS A 97 12.76 4.84 15.95
CA LYS A 97 12.03 6.11 15.78
C LYS A 97 12.16 6.68 14.37
N ASP A 98 13.21 6.31 13.64
CA ASP A 98 13.58 6.92 12.37
C ASP A 98 13.38 6.02 11.13
N ILE A 99 12.72 4.85 11.25
CA ILE A 99 12.34 4.10 10.04
C ILE A 99 11.29 4.91 9.29
N LYS A 100 11.65 5.34 8.07
CA LYS A 100 10.74 5.92 7.11
C LYS A 100 10.24 4.85 6.13
N PRO A 101 8.92 4.61 6.06
CA PRO A 101 8.36 3.83 4.98
C PRO A 101 8.31 4.67 3.70
N TRP A 102 8.63 4.06 2.57
CA TRP A 102 8.31 4.62 1.26
C TRP A 102 7.61 3.58 0.40
N ALA A 103 6.61 4.05 -0.34
CA ALA A 103 5.86 3.25 -1.28
C ALA A 103 6.04 3.70 -2.73
N TYR A 104 5.98 2.76 -3.66
CA TYR A 104 5.90 2.99 -5.10
C TYR A 104 4.90 2.03 -5.71
N ALA A 105 4.22 2.42 -6.79
CA ALA A 105 3.39 1.50 -7.57
C ALA A 105 4.06 1.20 -8.91
N THR A 106 3.90 -0.02 -9.42
CA THR A 106 4.32 -0.36 -10.79
C THR A 106 3.49 0.40 -11.83
N LYS A 107 4.00 0.53 -13.06
CA LYS A 107 3.29 1.22 -14.17
C LYS A 107 1.88 0.72 -14.47
N ASP A 108 1.57 -0.53 -14.12
CA ASP A 108 0.25 -1.15 -14.29
C ASP A 108 -0.62 -1.10 -13.01
N GLY A 109 -0.07 -0.58 -11.90
CA GLY A 109 -0.74 -0.49 -10.62
C GLY A 109 -1.11 -1.85 -10.00
N ASN A 110 -0.47 -2.94 -10.43
CA ASN A 110 -0.73 -4.29 -9.92
C ASN A 110 0.20 -4.68 -8.77
N GLU A 111 1.30 -3.98 -8.58
CA GLU A 111 2.20 -4.19 -7.45
C GLU A 111 2.54 -2.87 -6.76
N ILE A 112 2.61 -2.93 -5.43
CA ILE A 112 3.10 -1.85 -4.57
C ILE A 112 4.44 -2.31 -3.99
N LEU A 113 5.50 -1.56 -4.24
CA LEU A 113 6.81 -1.76 -3.65
C LEU A 113 6.91 -0.95 -2.37
N LEU A 114 7.33 -1.59 -1.29
CA LEU A 114 7.54 -0.94 0.01
C LEU A 114 9.01 -1.04 0.38
N THR A 115 9.55 0.04 0.91
CA THR A 115 10.87 0.04 1.54
C THR A 115 10.79 0.64 2.93
N PHE A 116 11.55 0.06 3.85
CA PHE A 116 11.70 0.51 5.23
C PHE A 116 13.18 0.73 5.48
N ILE A 117 13.59 1.99 5.58
CA ILE A 117 14.99 2.36 5.73
C ILE A 117 15.21 3.09 7.04
N ASN A 118 16.22 2.66 7.79
CA ASN A 118 16.78 3.37 8.93
C ASN A 118 18.17 3.90 8.56
N TYR A 119 18.37 5.22 8.63
CA TYR A 119 19.67 5.88 8.39
C TYR A 119 20.42 6.20 9.68
N ALA A 120 19.90 5.79 10.84
CA ALA A 120 20.57 5.98 12.13
C ALA A 120 21.81 5.06 12.27
N SER A 121 22.35 4.98 13.50
CA SER A 121 23.61 4.29 13.82
C SER A 121 23.69 2.83 13.40
N GLU A 122 22.55 2.17 13.18
CA GLU A 122 22.47 0.82 12.62
C GLU A 122 21.69 0.87 11.30
N PRO A 123 22.39 1.09 10.16
CA PRO A 123 21.73 1.20 8.87
C PRO A 123 21.03 -0.11 8.54
N PHE A 124 19.77 0.01 8.13
CA PHE A 124 18.94 -1.14 7.84
C PHE A 124 17.99 -0.80 6.71
N GLU A 125 17.87 -1.71 5.75
CA GLU A 125 16.95 -1.61 4.63
C GLU A 125 16.21 -2.93 4.45
N LYS A 126 14.88 -2.84 4.31
CA LYS A 126 14.04 -3.98 3.92
C LYS A 126 13.09 -3.59 2.83
N TYR A 127 12.92 -4.50 1.89
CA TYR A 127 12.12 -4.29 0.70
C TYR A 127 11.05 -5.36 0.59
N TYR A 128 9.86 -4.93 0.22
CA TYR A 128 8.71 -5.79 0.03
C TYR A 128 7.99 -5.47 -1.27
N SER A 129 7.32 -6.47 -1.81
CA SER A 129 6.38 -6.32 -2.92
C SER A 129 5.03 -6.84 -2.47
N PHE A 130 4.01 -6.00 -2.59
CA PHE A 130 2.61 -6.33 -2.37
C PHE A 130 1.91 -6.44 -3.72
N ASN A 131 1.44 -7.64 -4.05
CA ASN A 131 0.59 -7.87 -5.22
C ASN A 131 -0.84 -7.44 -4.90
N VAL A 132 -1.37 -6.48 -5.67
CA VAL A 132 -2.67 -5.85 -5.44
C VAL A 132 -3.83 -6.82 -5.72
N PRO A 133 -3.90 -7.52 -6.87
CA PRO A 133 -4.96 -8.50 -7.13
C PRO A 133 -5.03 -9.64 -6.11
N ASP A 134 -3.88 -10.25 -5.80
CA ASP A 134 -3.79 -11.45 -4.97
C ASP A 134 -3.78 -11.11 -3.46
N LYS A 135 -3.57 -9.83 -3.11
CA LYS A 135 -3.43 -9.34 -1.74
C LYS A 135 -2.35 -10.06 -0.95
N VAL A 136 -1.22 -10.32 -1.61
CA VAL A 136 -0.07 -11.04 -1.03
C VAL A 136 1.14 -10.12 -0.94
N ILE A 137 1.74 -10.06 0.24
CA ILE A 137 3.06 -9.43 0.44
C ILE A 137 4.16 -10.48 0.48
N LYS A 138 5.32 -10.15 -0.11
CA LYS A 138 6.56 -10.92 -0.03
C LYS A 138 7.73 -9.98 0.24
N GLU A 139 8.66 -10.42 1.08
CA GLU A 139 9.98 -9.80 1.15
C GLU A 139 10.74 -10.09 -0.15
N ILE A 140 11.46 -9.10 -0.66
CA ILE A 140 12.25 -9.22 -1.90
C ILE A 140 13.67 -8.71 -1.65
N SER A 141 14.62 -9.16 -2.48
CA SER A 141 15.99 -8.66 -2.44
C SER A 141 16.08 -7.22 -2.96
N VAL A 142 17.19 -6.54 -2.66
CA VAL A 142 17.46 -5.18 -3.17
C VAL A 142 17.52 -5.16 -4.71
N GLU A 143 18.11 -6.18 -5.32
CA GLU A 143 18.21 -6.28 -6.79
C GLU A 143 16.83 -6.43 -7.43
N ALA A 144 15.96 -7.26 -6.84
CA ALA A 144 14.58 -7.42 -7.29
C ALA A 144 13.76 -6.14 -7.11
N PHE A 145 13.99 -5.42 -6.00
CA PHE A 145 13.35 -4.13 -5.74
C PHE A 145 13.77 -3.08 -6.77
N GLU A 146 15.07 -2.89 -6.99
CA GLU A 146 15.58 -1.90 -7.95
C GLU A 146 15.17 -2.22 -9.40
N ALA A 147 15.16 -3.51 -9.78
CA ALA A 147 14.66 -3.93 -11.09
C ALA A 147 13.17 -3.59 -11.30
N LYS A 148 12.33 -3.77 -10.27
CA LYS A 148 10.91 -3.37 -10.32
C LYS A 148 10.75 -1.85 -10.26
N LYS A 149 11.56 -1.17 -9.43
CA LYS A 149 11.55 0.28 -9.25
C LYS A 149 11.87 1.05 -10.54
N ALA A 150 12.71 0.49 -11.41
CA ALA A 150 12.98 1.06 -12.73
C ALA A 150 11.72 1.18 -13.63
N ASN A 151 10.65 0.45 -13.31
CA ASN A 151 9.38 0.42 -14.04
C ASN A 151 8.18 0.89 -13.21
N ILE A 152 8.40 1.86 -12.31
CA ILE A 152 7.32 2.45 -11.51
C ILE A 152 6.49 3.45 -12.31
N PHE A 153 5.27 3.64 -11.83
CA PHE A 153 4.43 4.75 -12.22
C PHE A 153 5.05 6.06 -11.69
N LEU A 154 5.15 7.08 -12.54
CA LEU A 154 5.70 8.38 -12.18
C LEU A 154 4.61 9.44 -12.23
N CYS A 155 4.41 10.12 -11.11
CA CYS A 155 3.57 11.30 -11.02
C CYS A 155 4.40 12.55 -11.36
N GLU A 156 3.76 13.53 -11.96
CA GLU A 156 4.36 14.83 -12.29
C GLU A 156 4.33 15.72 -11.05
N TYR A 157 5.51 16.21 -10.65
CA TYR A 157 5.61 17.29 -9.68
C TYR A 157 5.30 18.61 -10.37
N LEU A 158 4.44 19.40 -9.75
CA LEU A 158 4.06 20.69 -10.28
C LEU A 158 5.07 21.76 -9.88
N ASP A 159 5.38 22.66 -10.82
CA ASP A 159 6.08 23.90 -10.51
C ASP A 159 5.17 24.87 -9.76
N ASP A 160 5.75 25.76 -8.95
CA ASP A 160 5.01 26.76 -8.16
C ASP A 160 4.11 27.69 -9.01
N ASN A 161 4.42 27.85 -10.30
CA ASN A 161 3.65 28.65 -11.24
C ASN A 161 2.43 27.90 -11.83
N ASN A 162 2.31 26.60 -11.59
CA ASN A 162 1.20 25.81 -12.08
C ASN A 162 -0.08 26.12 -11.30
N GLU A 163 -1.21 26.34 -11.99
CA GLU A 163 -2.48 26.70 -11.34
C GLU A 163 -3.04 25.61 -10.39
N PHE A 164 -2.55 24.38 -10.50
CA PHE A 164 -2.92 23.26 -9.64
C PHE A 164 -1.93 23.06 -8.48
N TYR A 165 -0.81 23.79 -8.43
CA TYR A 165 0.20 23.63 -7.39
C TYR A 165 -0.40 23.84 -6.00
N SER A 166 -1.10 24.96 -5.79
CA SER A 166 -1.76 25.29 -4.52
C SER A 166 -3.06 24.54 -4.26
N LYS A 167 -3.63 23.88 -5.28
CA LYS A 167 -4.88 23.11 -5.19
C LYS A 167 -4.62 21.64 -4.85
N SER A 168 -3.41 21.16 -5.14
CA SER A 168 -3.00 19.77 -4.99
C SER A 168 -1.98 19.61 -3.86
N THR A 169 -1.60 18.37 -3.58
CA THR A 169 -0.42 18.05 -2.76
C THR A 169 0.89 18.16 -3.56
N SER A 170 0.97 19.15 -4.44
CA SER A 170 2.07 19.45 -5.37
C SER A 170 2.35 18.39 -6.44
N MET A 171 1.43 17.43 -6.65
CA MET A 171 1.59 16.34 -7.60
C MET A 171 0.32 16.07 -8.39
N ILE A 172 0.48 15.73 -9.67
CA ILE A 172 -0.59 15.21 -10.53
C ILE A 172 -0.17 13.91 -11.19
N SER A 173 -1.17 13.14 -11.60
CA SER A 173 -1.00 11.93 -12.40
C SER A 173 -1.82 12.09 -13.68
N ARG A 174 -1.17 12.13 -14.84
CA ARG A 174 -1.86 12.21 -16.14
C ARG A 174 -2.31 10.82 -16.57
N ILE A 175 -3.59 10.70 -16.89
CA ILE A 175 -4.18 9.51 -17.50
C ILE A 175 -4.06 9.62 -19.02
N ASP A 176 -4.36 10.80 -19.57
CA ASP A 176 -4.16 11.17 -20.97
C ASP A 176 -4.07 12.70 -21.12
N ASP A 177 -4.04 13.20 -22.34
CA ASP A 177 -3.93 14.63 -22.65
C ASP A 177 -5.04 15.51 -22.05
N LYS A 178 -6.20 14.92 -21.74
CA LYS A 178 -7.41 15.61 -21.27
C LYS A 178 -7.77 15.26 -19.83
N ARG A 179 -7.20 14.18 -19.29
CA ARG A 179 -7.54 13.63 -17.99
C ARG A 179 -6.32 13.54 -17.08
N PHE A 180 -6.44 14.11 -15.90
CA PHE A 180 -5.44 13.94 -14.84
C PHE A 180 -6.09 13.91 -13.46
N VAL A 181 -5.38 13.33 -12.51
CA VAL A 181 -5.79 13.16 -11.12
C VAL A 181 -4.84 13.94 -10.22
N TYR A 182 -5.37 14.55 -9.17
CA TYR A 182 -4.60 15.10 -8.06
C TYR A 182 -5.29 14.84 -6.72
N LEU A 183 -4.52 14.90 -5.63
CA LEU A 183 -5.05 14.82 -4.27
C LEU A 183 -5.19 16.21 -3.68
N THR A 184 -6.23 16.38 -2.87
CA THR A 184 -6.42 17.56 -2.03
C THR A 184 -7.04 17.13 -0.71
N TYR A 185 -7.10 17.99 0.30
CA TYR A 185 -7.66 17.66 1.61
C TYR A 185 -8.11 18.93 2.35
N ASP A 186 -8.97 18.76 3.35
CA ASP A 186 -9.39 19.86 4.24
C ASP A 186 -8.82 19.65 5.65
N ASN A 187 -8.52 20.72 6.39
CA ASN A 187 -8.23 20.64 7.85
C ASN A 187 -7.10 19.66 8.27
N TYR A 188 -6.19 19.28 7.37
CA TYR A 188 -5.06 18.37 7.64
C TYR A 188 -5.46 17.01 8.28
N LYS A 189 -6.63 16.46 7.92
CA LYS A 189 -7.06 15.13 8.40
C LYS A 189 -7.04 14.10 7.29
N VAL A 190 -6.69 12.85 7.60
CA VAL A 190 -6.67 11.76 6.59
C VAL A 190 -8.07 11.53 6.03
N ASN A 191 -9.12 11.57 6.87
CA ASN A 191 -10.50 11.38 6.43
C ASN A 191 -11.05 12.47 5.49
N SER A 192 -10.37 13.61 5.36
CA SER A 192 -10.79 14.70 4.48
C SER A 192 -10.09 14.66 3.11
N ILE A 193 -9.22 13.67 2.88
CA ILE A 193 -8.55 13.48 1.59
C ILE A 193 -9.61 13.27 0.52
N LYS A 194 -9.43 14.01 -0.58
CA LYS A 194 -10.24 13.98 -1.78
C LYS A 194 -9.35 13.64 -2.96
N ILE A 195 -9.92 12.85 -3.86
CA ILE A 195 -9.37 12.64 -5.19
C ILE A 195 -10.11 13.58 -6.13
N VAL A 196 -9.38 14.34 -6.94
CA VAL A 196 -9.95 15.18 -7.99
C VAL A 196 -9.53 14.65 -9.34
N LEU A 197 -10.49 14.16 -10.11
CA LEU A 197 -10.33 13.83 -11.53
C LEU A 197 -10.72 15.06 -12.36
N VAL A 198 -9.78 15.60 -13.11
CA VAL A 198 -10.05 16.68 -14.06
C VAL A 198 -10.20 16.08 -15.44
N ASN A 199 -11.30 16.36 -16.12
CA ASN A 199 -11.55 15.94 -17.50
C ASN A 199 -11.94 17.16 -18.34
N ASN A 200 -11.12 17.52 -19.33
CA ASN A 200 -11.30 18.74 -20.14
C ASN A 200 -11.55 19.99 -19.25
N ASN A 201 -10.68 20.18 -18.26
CA ASN A 201 -10.74 21.28 -17.27
C ASN A 201 -11.99 21.28 -16.37
N LYS A 202 -12.78 20.21 -16.36
CA LYS A 202 -13.92 20.05 -15.46
C LYS A 202 -13.56 19.09 -14.31
N PRO A 203 -13.48 19.57 -13.06
CA PRO A 203 -13.15 18.74 -11.91
C PRO A 203 -14.35 17.89 -11.46
N THR A 204 -14.10 16.63 -11.15
CA THR A 204 -14.98 15.73 -10.42
C THR A 204 -14.32 15.35 -9.11
N ILE A 205 -15.00 15.57 -7.99
CA ILE A 205 -14.45 15.39 -6.65
C ILE A 205 -14.99 14.09 -6.05
N TYR A 206 -14.10 13.24 -5.56
CA TYR A 206 -14.40 12.01 -4.83
C TYR A 206 -13.97 12.17 -3.37
N ASN A 207 -14.93 12.09 -2.45
CA ASN A 207 -14.65 12.10 -1.01
C ASN A 207 -14.26 10.68 -0.57
N VAL A 208 -12.96 10.44 -0.36
CA VAL A 208 -12.41 9.09 -0.25
C VAL A 208 -12.98 8.31 0.93
N PHE A 209 -13.10 8.96 2.08
CA PHE A 209 -13.52 8.35 3.34
C PHE A 209 -14.87 8.85 3.85
N SER A 210 -15.69 9.40 2.96
CA SER A 210 -17.04 9.83 3.34
C SER A 210 -17.85 8.65 3.87
N GLU A 211 -18.53 8.84 5.00
CA GLU A 211 -19.39 7.80 5.58
C GLU A 211 -20.44 7.43 4.53
N LYS A 212 -20.57 6.13 4.22
CA LYS A 212 -21.70 5.65 3.44
C LYS A 212 -22.96 6.10 4.19
N SER A 213 -23.69 7.04 3.61
CA SER A 213 -25.06 7.34 4.02
C SER A 213 -25.83 6.02 3.98
N LYS A 214 -26.21 5.54 5.16
CA LYS A 214 -27.10 4.39 5.32
C LYS A 214 -28.42 4.61 4.60
#